data_AF-A0A8H3YZV5-F1
#
_entry.id   AF-A0A8H3YZV5-F1
#
_cell.length_a   1.000
_cell.length_b   1.000
_cell.length_c   1.000
_cell.angle_alpha   90.00
_cell.angle_beta   90.00
_cell.angle_gamma   90.00
#
_symmetry.space_group_name_H-M   'P 1'
#
loop_
_entity.id
_entity.type
_entity.pdbx_description
1 polymer ?
#
loop_
_entity_poly.entity_id
_entity_poly.type
_entity_poly.pdbx_seq_one_letter_code
_entity_poly.pdbx_strand_id
1 'polypeptide(L)'
;MAANLTSDNLSKITDAEKKLTGQDEPVKGGPTAQAQKHANEPITRQALHDITEGEKKITGGERVKGGPTSTAQSILSKVYAILSNDAFPTFLITKSTQSNPNQSSQSSQTSSTSQSPTGTLNSSTISKITEKEKQITGSDEPVKGGPTAQAQKHANQPITSEALHDITEGEKKITGGERVKGGPTSAAQSELGKSRS
;
A
#
# COMPACT_ATOMS: atom_id res chain seq x y z
N MET A 1 -9.92 -12.21 -21.65
CA MET A 1 -8.47 -12.48 -21.71
C MET A 1 -7.85 -12.10 -20.39
N ALA A 2 -7.00 -12.92 -19.78
CA ALA A 2 -6.34 -12.57 -18.53
C ALA A 2 -5.11 -11.69 -18.78
N ALA A 3 -4.73 -10.88 -17.78
CA ALA A 3 -3.53 -10.05 -17.86
C ALA A 3 -2.29 -10.93 -17.71
N ASN A 4 -1.69 -11.40 -18.80
CA ASN A 4 -0.56 -12.33 -18.69
C ASN A 4 0.78 -11.59 -18.50
N LEU A 5 1.72 -12.22 -17.79
CA LEU A 5 3.12 -11.81 -17.75
C LEU A 5 3.81 -12.20 -19.06
N THR A 6 3.45 -11.49 -20.13
CA THR A 6 4.12 -11.57 -21.43
C THR A 6 5.52 -10.96 -21.36
N SER A 7 6.35 -11.23 -22.36
CA SER A 7 7.68 -10.64 -22.53
C SER A 7 7.69 -9.11 -22.40
N ASP A 8 6.69 -8.44 -22.96
CA ASP A 8 6.59 -6.98 -22.95
C ASP A 8 6.31 -6.43 -21.54
N ASN A 9 5.51 -7.16 -20.76
CA ASN A 9 5.17 -6.82 -19.39
C ASN A 9 6.34 -7.11 -18.44
N LEU A 10 7.04 -8.22 -18.65
CA LEU A 10 8.27 -8.56 -17.94
C LEU A 10 9.37 -7.53 -18.21
N SER A 11 9.51 -7.06 -19.45
CA SER A 11 10.48 -6.02 -19.81
C SER A 11 10.23 -4.72 -19.05
N LYS A 12 8.96 -4.29 -18.93
CA LYS A 12 8.61 -3.09 -18.16
C LYS A 12 8.91 -3.23 -16.66
N ILE A 13 8.65 -4.41 -16.10
CA ILE A 13 8.98 -4.71 -14.69
C ILE A 13 10.51 -4.68 -14.52
N THR A 14 11.25 -5.24 -15.47
CA THR A 14 12.72 -5.20 -15.49
C THR A 14 13.24 -3.77 -15.54
N ASP A 15 12.73 -2.94 -16.45
CA ASP A 15 13.14 -1.53 -16.56
C ASP A 15 12.87 -0.74 -15.27
N ALA A 16 11.76 -1.05 -14.57
CA ALA A 16 11.44 -0.45 -13.29
C ALA A 16 12.40 -0.91 -12.18
N GLU A 17 12.81 -2.18 -12.20
CA GLU A 17 13.84 -2.70 -11.29
C GLU A 17 15.21 -2.06 -11.56
N LYS A 18 15.65 -1.99 -12.82
CA LYS A 18 16.94 -1.36 -13.18
C LYS A 18 17.02 0.08 -12.72
N LYS A 19 15.94 0.85 -12.88
CA LYS A 19 15.85 2.24 -12.39
C LYS A 19 15.94 2.35 -10.87
N LEU A 20 15.53 1.30 -10.15
CA LEU A 20 15.49 1.27 -8.70
C LEU A 20 16.84 0.83 -8.11
N THR A 21 17.51 -0.14 -8.73
CA THR A 21 18.78 -0.71 -8.23
C THR A 21 20.01 -0.07 -8.87
N GLY A 22 19.83 0.63 -10.00
CA GLY A 22 20.93 1.13 -10.84
C GLY A 22 21.69 0.03 -11.57
N GLN A 23 21.20 -1.21 -11.55
CA GLN A 23 21.86 -2.36 -12.18
C GLN A 23 21.27 -2.65 -13.56
N ASP A 24 22.12 -3.00 -14.52
CA ASP A 24 21.69 -3.38 -15.88
C ASP A 24 21.11 -4.80 -15.95
N GLU A 25 21.38 -5.62 -14.94
CA GLU A 25 20.89 -7.00 -14.86
C GLU A 25 19.81 -7.15 -13.77
N PRO A 26 18.86 -8.09 -13.95
CA PRO A 26 17.89 -8.43 -12.92
C PRO A 26 18.58 -8.90 -11.65
N VAL A 27 18.19 -8.38 -10.50
CA VAL A 27 18.76 -8.78 -9.22
C VAL A 27 18.27 -10.18 -8.87
N LYS A 28 19.20 -11.04 -8.45
CA LYS A 28 18.88 -12.41 -8.05
C LYS A 28 17.87 -12.42 -6.89
N GLY A 29 16.70 -12.99 -7.13
CA GLY A 29 15.61 -13.04 -6.15
C GLY A 29 14.81 -11.73 -6.01
N GLY A 30 15.17 -10.72 -6.81
CA GLY A 30 14.46 -9.46 -6.97
C GLY A 30 13.16 -9.59 -7.75
N PRO A 31 12.44 -8.49 -7.93
CA PRO A 31 11.07 -8.48 -8.44
C PRO A 31 10.93 -9.06 -9.86
N THR A 32 11.89 -8.83 -10.75
CA THR A 32 11.92 -9.41 -12.09
C THR A 32 12.12 -10.92 -12.04
N ALA A 33 13.03 -11.39 -11.19
CA ALA A 33 13.24 -12.82 -11.00
C ALA A 33 11.98 -13.52 -10.47
N GLN A 34 11.19 -12.84 -9.64
CA GLN A 34 9.89 -13.35 -9.18
C GLN A 34 8.84 -13.29 -10.28
N ALA A 35 8.78 -12.20 -11.05
CA ALA A 35 7.86 -12.09 -12.19
C ALA A 35 8.11 -13.17 -13.24
N GLN A 36 9.38 -13.51 -13.51
CA GLN A 36 9.76 -14.56 -14.45
C GLN A 36 9.27 -15.96 -14.05
N LYS A 37 9.07 -16.23 -12.75
CA LYS A 37 8.51 -17.52 -12.29
C LYS A 37 7.06 -17.71 -12.72
N HIS A 38 6.36 -16.61 -12.96
CA HIS A 38 4.97 -16.57 -13.42
C HIS A 38 4.91 -16.18 -14.91
N ALA A 39 6.01 -16.35 -15.66
CA ALA A 39 6.05 -15.98 -17.07
C ALA A 39 5.02 -16.75 -17.89
N ASN A 40 4.33 -16.06 -18.80
CA ASN A 40 3.21 -16.58 -19.60
C ASN A 40 1.97 -17.00 -18.80
N GLU A 41 1.97 -16.83 -17.47
CA GLU A 41 0.80 -17.03 -16.63
C GLU A 41 0.01 -15.72 -16.45
N PRO A 42 -1.28 -15.79 -16.10
CA PRO A 42 -2.03 -14.62 -15.68
C PRO A 42 -1.40 -13.98 -14.43
N ILE A 43 -1.39 -12.66 -14.39
CA ILE A 43 -1.01 -11.85 -13.22
C ILE A 43 -2.08 -12.11 -12.15
N THR A 44 -1.80 -13.08 -11.28
CA THR A 44 -2.62 -13.39 -10.13
C THR A 44 -2.20 -12.57 -8.91
N ARG A 45 -3.00 -12.63 -7.84
CA ARG A 45 -2.63 -12.08 -6.53
C ARG A 45 -1.31 -12.69 -6.04
N GLN A 46 -1.06 -13.96 -6.33
CA GLN A 46 0.17 -14.65 -5.95
C GLN A 46 1.37 -14.07 -6.71
N ALA A 47 1.26 -13.89 -8.03
CA ALA A 47 2.32 -13.28 -8.83
C ALA A 47 2.64 -11.86 -8.35
N LEU A 48 1.61 -11.05 -8.05
CA LEU A 48 1.80 -9.70 -7.49
C LEU A 48 2.48 -9.73 -6.11
N HIS A 49 2.10 -10.69 -5.26
CA HIS A 49 2.72 -10.86 -3.95
C HIS A 49 4.20 -11.21 -4.08
N ASP A 50 4.55 -12.18 -4.92
CA ASP A 50 5.93 -12.61 -5.13
C ASP A 50 6.80 -11.48 -5.70
N ILE A 51 6.28 -10.71 -6.67
CA ILE A 51 6.95 -9.51 -7.19
C ILE A 51 7.18 -8.48 -6.08
N THR A 52 6.19 -8.26 -5.21
CA THR A 52 6.30 -7.33 -4.09
C THR A 52 7.36 -7.78 -3.09
N GLU A 53 7.42 -9.06 -2.77
CA GLU A 53 8.44 -9.61 -1.88
C GLU A 53 9.84 -9.54 -2.52
N GLY A 54 9.94 -9.70 -3.84
CA GLY A 54 11.18 -9.44 -4.58
C GLY A 54 11.63 -7.98 -4.47
N GLU A 55 10.71 -7.02 -4.65
CA GLU A 55 11.00 -5.58 -4.51
C GLU A 55 11.46 -5.23 -3.08
N LYS A 56 10.76 -5.73 -2.05
CA LYS A 56 11.13 -5.51 -0.65
C LYS A 56 12.55 -5.97 -0.33
N LYS A 57 13.01 -7.08 -0.93
CA LYS A 57 14.37 -7.59 -0.72
C LYS A 57 15.44 -6.65 -1.23
N ILE A 58 15.17 -5.88 -2.29
CA ILE A 58 16.13 -4.96 -2.88
C ILE A 58 16.01 -3.54 -2.31
N THR A 59 14.85 -3.17 -1.77
CA THR A 59 14.60 -1.85 -1.15
C THR A 59 14.72 -1.84 0.37
N GLY A 60 15.02 -2.98 1.00
CA GLY A 60 15.07 -3.09 2.46
C GLY A 60 13.68 -3.08 3.13
N GLY A 61 12.61 -3.30 2.36
CA GLY A 61 11.24 -3.36 2.86
C GLY A 61 10.35 -2.19 2.40
N GLU A 62 10.94 -1.13 1.86
CA GLU A 62 10.19 0.03 1.38
C GLU A 62 9.50 -0.23 0.04
N ARG A 63 8.27 0.26 -0.11
CA ARG A 63 7.58 0.26 -1.41
C ARG A 63 7.99 1.48 -2.19
N VAL A 64 8.51 1.29 -3.41
CA VAL A 64 8.99 2.41 -4.21
C VAL A 64 7.94 2.82 -5.24
N LYS A 65 7.64 4.12 -5.27
CA LYS A 65 6.72 4.70 -6.26
C LYS A 65 7.31 4.56 -7.66
N GLY A 66 6.56 3.92 -8.56
CA GLY A 66 7.06 3.61 -9.91
C GLY A 66 7.99 2.41 -9.97
N GLY A 67 8.17 1.70 -8.86
CA GLY A 67 8.89 0.43 -8.80
C GLY A 67 8.18 -0.71 -9.54
N PRO A 68 8.82 -1.89 -9.57
CA PRO A 68 8.34 -3.05 -10.33
C PRO A 68 6.95 -3.55 -9.88
N THR A 69 6.63 -3.49 -8.59
CA THR A 69 5.29 -3.80 -8.06
C THR A 69 4.24 -2.84 -8.60
N SER A 70 4.56 -1.54 -8.60
CA SER A 70 3.66 -0.51 -9.14
C SER A 70 3.43 -0.72 -10.64
N THR A 71 4.46 -1.14 -11.36
CA THR A 71 4.39 -1.48 -12.79
C THR A 71 3.51 -2.70 -13.04
N ALA A 72 3.67 -3.78 -12.25
CA ALA A 72 2.84 -4.97 -12.33
C ALA A 72 1.36 -4.66 -12.04
N GLN A 73 1.07 -3.83 -11.04
CA GLN A 73 -0.28 -3.35 -10.75
C GLN A 73 -0.85 -2.50 -11.89
N SER A 74 -0.04 -1.63 -12.51
CA SER A 74 -0.47 -0.83 -13.66
C SER A 74 -0.82 -1.69 -14.87
N ILE A 75 -0.07 -2.76 -15.12
CA ILE A 75 -0.36 -3.72 -16.20
C ILE A 75 -1.71 -4.39 -15.94
N LEU A 76 -1.96 -4.84 -14.71
CA LEU A 76 -3.24 -5.42 -14.31
C LEU A 76 -4.41 -4.44 -14.57
N SER A 77 -4.30 -3.20 -14.09
CA SER A 77 -5.34 -2.18 -14.30
C SER A 77 -5.57 -1.85 -15.77
N LYS A 78 -4.52 -1.80 -16.59
CA LYS A 78 -4.63 -1.56 -18.05
C LYS A 78 -5.35 -2.70 -18.75
N VAL A 79 -5.08 -3.95 -18.39
CA VAL A 79 -5.77 -5.10 -18.99
C VAL A 79 -7.24 -5.15 -18.57
N TYR A 80 -7.56 -4.88 -17.30
CA TYR A 80 -8.95 -4.76 -16.87
C TYR A 80 -9.68 -3.66 -17.66
N ALA A 81 -9.05 -2.50 -17.88
CA ALA A 81 -9.64 -1.43 -18.69
C ALA A 81 -9.91 -1.83 -20.16
N ILE A 82 -9.07 -2.70 -20.74
CA ILE A 82 -9.25 -3.18 -22.12
C ILE A 82 -10.41 -4.20 -22.22
N LEU A 83 -10.69 -4.94 -21.15
CA LEU A 83 -11.77 -5.94 -21.10
C LEU A 83 -13.16 -5.34 -20.81
N SER A 84 -13.21 -4.11 -20.30
CA SER A 84 -14.44 -3.46 -19.83
C SER A 84 -15.12 -2.54 -20.85
N ASN A 85 -14.93 -2.77 -22.16
CA ASN A 85 -15.49 -1.90 -23.21
C ASN A 85 -17.01 -2.03 -23.45
N ASP A 86 -17.74 -2.84 -22.66
CA ASP A 86 -19.20 -2.79 -22.60
C ASP A 86 -19.64 -2.39 -21.17
N ALA A 87 -20.23 -1.18 -21.06
CA ALA A 87 -20.78 -0.52 -19.86
C ALA A 87 -19.81 0.29 -18.95
N PHE A 88 -19.94 1.63 -19.06
CA PHE A 88 -19.32 2.69 -18.25
C PHE A 88 -19.84 2.76 -16.78
N PRO A 89 -19.19 3.50 -15.83
CA PRO A 89 -18.21 4.56 -16.06
C PRO A 89 -16.82 4.39 -15.38
N THR A 90 -15.81 4.67 -16.19
CA THR A 90 -14.70 5.62 -15.96
C THR A 90 -14.25 5.96 -14.54
N PHE A 91 -12.98 5.61 -14.24
CA PHE A 91 -12.07 6.56 -13.60
C PHE A 91 -10.87 6.79 -14.54
N LEU A 92 -10.89 7.94 -15.23
CA LEU A 92 -9.81 8.42 -16.07
C LEU A 92 -8.55 8.67 -15.22
N ILE A 93 -7.45 8.03 -15.56
CA ILE A 93 -6.12 8.64 -15.38
C ILE A 93 -5.67 9.08 -16.78
N THR A 94 -6.18 10.23 -17.22
CA THR A 94 -5.61 10.97 -18.34
C THR A 94 -4.32 11.63 -17.88
N LYS A 95 -3.19 11.09 -18.35
CA LYS A 95 -1.94 11.82 -18.41
C LYS A 95 -1.91 12.53 -19.78
N SER A 96 -2.19 13.83 -19.81
CA SER A 96 -1.79 14.68 -20.94
C SER A 96 -0.82 15.74 -20.43
N THR A 97 0.42 15.57 -20.84
CA THR A 97 1.55 16.49 -20.74
C THR A 97 1.28 17.76 -21.56
N GLN A 98 1.47 18.93 -20.95
CA GLN A 98 1.92 20.12 -21.67
C GLN A 98 2.90 20.94 -20.80
N SER A 99 3.97 21.34 -21.45
CA SER A 99 5.24 21.92 -21.01
C SER A 99 5.19 23.38 -20.52
N ASN A 100 5.83 23.72 -19.39
CA ASN A 100 7.05 24.56 -19.23
C ASN A 100 7.23 25.03 -17.75
N PRO A 101 8.45 25.42 -17.29
CA PRO A 101 8.87 25.41 -15.89
C PRO A 101 8.79 26.79 -15.22
N ASN A 102 8.10 26.91 -14.09
CA ASN A 102 8.45 27.84 -13.00
C ASN A 102 7.54 27.62 -11.78
N GLN A 103 8.04 27.97 -10.59
CA GLN A 103 7.35 28.02 -9.29
C GLN A 103 7.15 26.65 -8.60
N SER A 104 8.04 26.24 -7.71
CA SER A 104 8.11 26.61 -6.28
C SER A 104 6.90 26.12 -5.45
N SER A 105 7.26 25.33 -4.43
CA SER A 105 6.55 25.21 -3.15
C SER A 105 5.43 24.16 -3.00
N GLN A 106 5.73 23.22 -2.09
CA GLN A 106 4.83 22.76 -1.01
C GLN A 106 3.68 21.77 -1.30
N SER A 107 3.44 20.97 -0.26
CA SER A 107 2.25 20.13 0.03
C SER A 107 2.18 18.79 -0.72
N SER A 108 2.31 17.64 -0.05
CA SER A 108 1.35 17.05 0.91
C SER A 108 -0.04 16.99 0.30
N GLN A 109 -0.59 15.79 0.04
CA GLN A 109 -1.97 15.38 0.35
C GLN A 109 -2.41 14.14 -0.45
N THR A 110 -2.59 13.01 0.24
CA THR A 110 -3.89 12.47 0.73
C THR A 110 -4.76 11.88 -0.39
N SER A 111 -4.72 10.56 -0.51
CA SER A 111 -5.83 9.79 -1.07
C SER A 111 -6.96 9.77 -0.06
N SER A 112 -7.79 10.82 -0.08
CA SER A 112 -9.08 10.86 0.61
C SER A 112 -10.07 9.97 -0.13
N THR A 113 -10.03 8.66 0.11
CA THR A 113 -11.24 7.85 -0.01
C THR A 113 -12.13 8.24 1.16
N SER A 114 -13.24 8.92 0.86
CA SER A 114 -14.41 9.04 1.72
C SER A 114 -14.99 7.65 1.96
N GLN A 115 -14.32 6.88 2.83
CA GLN A 115 -14.80 5.61 3.31
C GLN A 115 -15.83 5.89 4.38
N SER A 116 -17.07 5.46 4.10
CA SER A 116 -18.09 5.30 5.12
C SER A 116 -17.49 4.51 6.30
N PRO A 117 -17.72 4.94 7.55
CA PRO A 117 -17.19 4.26 8.73
C PRO A 117 -17.82 2.86 8.81
N THR A 118 -17.06 1.83 8.41
CA THR A 118 -17.57 0.46 8.31
C THR A 118 -17.55 -0.29 9.65
N GLY A 119 -16.97 0.31 10.71
CA GLY A 119 -16.77 -0.37 11.99
C GLY A 119 -15.77 -1.53 11.89
N THR A 120 -14.95 -1.55 10.82
CA THR A 120 -13.92 -2.56 10.57
C THR A 120 -12.54 -1.91 10.51
N LEU A 121 -11.50 -2.68 10.83
CA LEU A 121 -10.09 -2.32 10.67
C LEU A 121 -9.70 -2.44 9.19
N ASN A 122 -10.33 -1.60 8.37
CA ASN A 122 -10.01 -1.47 6.95
C ASN A 122 -8.72 -0.66 6.74
N SER A 123 -8.26 -0.59 5.49
CA SER A 123 -7.03 0.14 5.15
C SER A 123 -7.04 1.61 5.60
N SER A 124 -8.16 2.33 5.52
CA SER A 124 -8.25 3.73 5.98
C SER A 124 -8.12 3.85 7.48
N THR A 125 -8.80 2.99 8.24
CA THR A 125 -8.70 2.97 9.70
C THR A 125 -7.26 2.67 10.13
N ILE A 126 -6.62 1.68 9.50
CA ILE A 126 -5.21 1.35 9.78
C ILE A 126 -4.31 2.53 9.42
N SER A 127 -4.51 3.19 8.27
CA SER A 127 -3.74 4.39 7.91
C SER A 127 -3.88 5.51 8.94
N LYS A 128 -5.08 5.78 9.45
CA LYS A 128 -5.29 6.78 10.53
C LYS A 128 -4.56 6.39 11.82
N ILE A 129 -4.58 5.11 12.18
CA ILE A 129 -3.83 4.58 13.34
C ILE A 129 -2.33 4.80 13.12
N THR A 130 -1.81 4.52 11.92
CA THR A 130 -0.40 4.75 11.55
C THR A 130 -0.01 6.22 11.58
N GLU A 131 -0.84 7.11 11.06
CA GLU A 131 -0.59 8.55 11.15
C GLU A 131 -0.49 9.02 12.61
N LYS A 132 -1.37 8.51 13.48
CA LYS A 132 -1.32 8.80 14.92
C LYS A 132 -0.11 8.20 15.61
N GLU A 133 0.31 7.00 15.22
CA GLU A 133 1.51 6.38 15.74
C GLU A 133 2.75 7.18 15.36
N LYS A 134 2.86 7.56 14.08
CA LYS A 134 3.93 8.42 13.57
C LYS A 134 4.01 9.76 14.32
N GLN A 135 2.87 10.35 14.66
CA GLN A 135 2.83 11.59 15.47
C GLN A 135 3.44 11.41 16.87
N ILE A 136 3.39 10.20 17.42
CA ILE A 136 3.90 9.89 18.76
C ILE A 136 5.37 9.47 18.70
N THR A 137 5.73 8.57 17.78
CA THR A 137 7.07 7.98 17.70
C THR A 137 8.04 8.83 16.89
N GLY A 138 7.53 9.71 16.03
CA GLY A 138 8.32 10.45 15.04
C GLY A 138 8.84 9.58 13.89
N SER A 139 8.51 8.28 13.86
CA SER A 139 8.95 7.33 12.84
C SER A 139 7.94 7.25 11.70
N ASP A 140 8.44 7.31 10.46
CA ASP A 140 7.66 7.04 9.25
C ASP A 140 7.19 5.59 9.17
N GLU A 141 7.91 4.68 9.83
CA GLU A 141 7.60 3.26 9.84
C GLU A 141 6.82 2.83 11.09
N PRO A 142 5.88 1.86 10.94
CA PRO A 142 5.21 1.22 12.08
C PRO A 142 6.21 0.59 13.03
N VAL A 143 6.08 0.88 14.33
CA VAL A 143 6.97 0.29 15.33
C VAL A 143 6.59 -1.17 15.54
N LYS A 144 7.60 -2.04 15.63
CA LYS A 144 7.39 -3.47 15.90
C LYS A 144 6.65 -3.67 17.22
N GLY A 145 5.45 -4.24 17.13
CA GLY A 145 4.58 -4.47 18.29
C GLY A 145 3.83 -3.22 18.78
N GLY A 146 3.97 -2.09 18.07
CA GLY A 146 3.21 -0.86 18.28
C GLY A 146 1.77 -0.96 17.78
N PRO A 147 0.97 0.11 17.95
CA PRO A 147 -0.46 0.09 17.71
C PRO A 147 -0.85 -0.24 16.26
N THR A 148 -0.09 0.23 15.26
CA THR A 148 -0.29 -0.12 13.85
C THR A 148 -0.05 -1.59 13.60
N ALA A 149 1.04 -2.16 14.15
CA ALA A 149 1.35 -3.57 13.99
C ALA A 149 0.22 -4.44 14.56
N GLN A 150 -0.38 -4.03 15.68
CA GLN A 150 -1.52 -4.73 16.28
C GLN A 150 -2.80 -4.54 15.44
N ALA A 151 -3.08 -3.33 14.96
CA ALA A 151 -4.21 -3.07 14.06
C ALA A 151 -4.12 -3.90 12.76
N GLN A 152 -2.93 -4.09 12.23
CA GLN A 152 -2.68 -4.90 11.03
C GLN A 152 -2.94 -6.40 11.25
N LYS A 153 -2.74 -6.94 12.46
CA LYS A 153 -3.11 -8.34 12.77
C LYS A 153 -4.61 -8.59 12.63
N HIS A 154 -5.41 -7.56 12.92
CA HIS A 154 -6.86 -7.59 12.82
C HIS A 154 -7.37 -6.93 11.52
N ALA A 155 -6.52 -6.80 10.50
CA ALA A 155 -6.91 -6.16 9.25
C ALA A 155 -8.11 -6.87 8.59
N ASN A 156 -9.06 -6.06 8.10
CA ASN A 156 -10.33 -6.49 7.53
C ASN A 156 -11.28 -7.19 8.51
N GLN A 157 -10.98 -7.20 9.80
CA GLN A 157 -11.89 -7.68 10.84
C GLN A 157 -12.73 -6.52 11.40
N PRO A 158 -13.91 -6.80 11.98
CA PRO A 158 -14.67 -5.83 12.77
C PRO A 158 -13.82 -5.29 13.93
N ILE A 159 -14.05 -4.03 14.31
CA ILE A 159 -13.42 -3.43 15.49
C ILE A 159 -14.07 -4.04 16.74
N THR A 160 -13.45 -5.09 17.27
CA THR A 160 -13.85 -5.78 18.50
C THR A 160 -13.14 -5.19 19.73
N SER A 161 -13.60 -5.55 20.93
CA SER A 161 -12.92 -5.16 22.17
C SER A 161 -11.50 -5.74 22.27
N GLU A 162 -11.28 -6.92 21.68
CA GLU A 162 -9.97 -7.57 21.62
C GLU A 162 -9.01 -6.78 20.74
N ALA A 163 -9.44 -6.40 19.53
CA ALA A 163 -8.62 -5.57 18.64
C ALA A 163 -8.29 -4.21 19.27
N LEU A 164 -9.25 -3.58 19.96
CA LEU A 164 -8.99 -2.34 20.70
C LEU A 164 -8.02 -2.54 21.87
N HIS A 165 -8.09 -3.67 22.56
CA HIS A 165 -7.15 -4.01 23.63
C HIS A 165 -5.73 -4.16 23.07
N ASP A 166 -5.55 -4.94 22.01
CA ASP A 166 -4.26 -5.18 21.38
C ASP A 166 -3.63 -3.89 20.84
N ILE A 167 -4.44 -3.04 20.18
CA ILE A 167 -3.98 -1.71 19.72
C ILE A 167 -3.54 -0.85 20.91
N THR A 168 -4.28 -0.89 22.03
CA THR A 168 -3.95 -0.14 23.24
C THR A 168 -2.67 -0.63 23.90
N GLU A 169 -2.47 -1.95 23.98
CA GLU A 169 -1.23 -2.53 24.50
C GLU A 169 -0.04 -2.21 23.59
N GLY A 170 -0.26 -2.15 22.27
CA GLY A 170 0.72 -1.65 21.32
C GLY A 170 1.07 -0.18 21.56
N GLU A 171 0.08 0.68 21.77
CA GLU A 171 0.27 2.10 22.09
C GLU A 171 1.08 2.27 23.38
N LYS A 172 0.71 1.58 24.46
CA LYS A 172 1.45 1.64 25.73
C LYS A 172 2.91 1.24 25.58
N LYS A 173 3.23 0.26 24.72
CA LYS A 173 4.62 -0.17 24.50
C LYS A 173 5.49 0.93 23.92
N ILE A 174 4.94 1.79 23.06
CA ILE A 174 5.69 2.86 22.40
C ILE A 174 5.72 4.15 23.22
N THR A 175 4.77 4.35 24.13
CA THR A 175 4.63 5.57 24.94
C THR A 175 5.08 5.40 26.40
N GLY A 176 5.69 4.26 26.74
CA GLY A 176 6.15 4.00 28.11
C GLY A 176 5.02 3.69 29.11
N GLY A 177 3.88 3.21 28.64
CA GLY A 177 2.73 2.79 29.45
C GLY A 177 1.56 3.77 29.48
N GLU A 178 1.72 4.95 28.90
CA GLU A 178 0.72 6.01 28.95
C GLU A 178 -0.18 6.04 27.70
N ARG A 179 -1.49 6.21 27.89
CA ARG A 179 -2.41 6.40 26.75
C ARG A 179 -2.36 7.85 26.30
N VAL A 180 -2.16 8.06 25.01
CA VAL A 180 -2.09 9.39 24.43
C VAL A 180 -3.48 9.85 24.03
N LYS A 181 -3.88 11.03 24.50
CA LYS A 181 -5.16 11.64 24.12
C LYS A 181 -5.16 11.91 22.62
N GLY A 182 -6.12 11.30 21.90
CA GLY A 182 -6.19 11.42 20.43
C GLY A 182 -5.14 10.56 19.71
N GLY A 183 -4.55 9.60 20.41
CA GLY A 183 -3.60 8.64 19.89
C GLY A 183 -4.23 7.53 19.03
N PRO A 184 -3.44 6.52 18.65
CA PRO A 184 -3.82 5.39 17.81
C PRO A 184 -5.09 4.67 18.28
N THR A 185 -5.23 4.38 19.57
CA THR A 185 -6.45 3.76 20.11
C THR A 185 -7.67 4.68 19.96
N SER A 186 -7.51 5.99 20.18
CA SER A 186 -8.62 6.95 19.99
C SER A 186 -9.08 6.99 18.53
N ALA A 187 -8.17 6.84 17.56
CA ALA A 187 -8.52 6.76 16.15
C ALA A 187 -9.37 5.51 15.84
N ALA A 188 -8.95 4.34 16.36
CA ALA A 188 -9.72 3.10 16.22
C ALA A 188 -11.12 3.20 16.85
N GLN A 189 -11.21 3.76 18.06
CA GLN A 189 -12.49 3.98 18.75
C GLN A 189 -13.39 4.97 18.01
N SER A 190 -12.79 6.02 17.41
CA SER A 190 -13.55 7.01 16.63
C SER A 190 -14.21 6.38 15.41
N GLU A 191 -13.52 5.46 14.72
CA GLU A 191 -14.10 4.76 13.57
C GLU A 191 -15.21 3.78 13.97
N LEU A 192 -15.09 3.12 15.13
CA LEU A 192 -16.18 2.32 15.71
C LEU A 192 -17.39 3.17 16.11
N GLY A 193 -17.16 4.36 16.68
CA GLY A 193 -18.24 5.28 17.05
C GLY A 193 -19.01 5.80 15.84
N LYS A 194 -18.27 6.17 14.79
CA LYS A 194 -18.85 6.64 13.51
C LYS A 194 -19.66 5.56 12.80
N SER A 195 -19.35 4.27 12.96
CA SER A 195 -20.12 3.19 12.34
C SER A 195 -21.43 2.87 13.08
N ARG A 196 -21.61 3.43 14.28
CA ARG A 196 -22.80 3.26 15.12
C ARG A 196 -23.69 4.51 15.14
N SER A 197 -23.27 5.59 14.47
CA SER A 197 -23.99 6.86 14.35
C SER A 197 -24.71 6.93 13.01
#